data_AF-A0A8C8DLP4-F1
#
_entry.id   AF-A0A8C8DLP4-F1
#
_cell.length_a   1.000
_cell.length_b   1.000
_cell.length_c   1.000
_cell.angle_alpha   90.00
_cell.angle_beta   90.00
_cell.angle_gamma   90.00
#
_symmetry.space_group_name_H-M   'P 1'
#
loop_
_entity.id
_entity.type
_entity.pdbx_description
1 polymer ?
#
loop_
_entity_poly.entity_id
_entity_poly.type
_entity_poly.pdbx_seq_one_letter_code
_entity_poly.pdbx_strand_id
1 'polypeptide(L)'
;VQAPPPWTCKEAPSQENGSTSVLCRWLDVSVANLTSTRYWVAYLQVIQEAVWPGGVLPAGPGPERSQQQKELTKQRALESLMRLVPDAISELLGSEPYRLSWQTVLDSFQDPLINRHLVFCLLDLLLDVLVPEAADEAWQRAVLQNPPKNPEKLLD
;
A
#
# COMPACT_ATOMS: atom_id res chain seq x y z
N VAL A 1 28.91 13.57 7.67
CA VAL A 1 28.01 13.52 6.50
C VAL A 1 27.72 12.05 6.26
N GLN A 2 26.53 11.59 6.68
CA GLN A 2 26.13 10.19 6.61
C GLN A 2 25.61 9.92 5.20
N ALA A 3 26.15 8.91 4.54
CA ALA A 3 25.69 8.52 3.20
C ALA A 3 24.21 8.13 3.25
N PRO A 4 23.40 8.53 2.26
CA PRO A 4 22.00 8.15 2.21
C PRO A 4 21.86 6.62 2.02
N PRO A 5 20.78 6.02 2.54
CA PRO A 5 20.61 4.58 2.52
C PRO A 5 20.47 4.03 1.09
N PRO A 6 20.87 2.77 0.84
CA PRO A 6 21.08 2.21 -0.51
C PRO A 6 19.84 2.15 -1.42
N TRP A 7 18.65 2.43 -0.89
CA TRP A 7 17.38 2.49 -1.64
C TRP A 7 17.00 3.89 -2.08
N THR A 8 17.74 4.95 -1.72
CA THR A 8 17.45 6.29 -2.25
C THR A 8 17.94 6.38 -3.69
N CYS A 9 17.00 6.38 -4.63
CA CYS A 9 17.22 6.58 -6.07
C CYS A 9 17.74 7.99 -6.44
N LYS A 10 18.33 8.73 -5.51
CA LYS A 10 18.93 10.03 -5.78
C LYS A 10 20.45 9.91 -5.83
N GLU A 11 20.95 10.16 -7.03
CA GLU A 11 22.34 10.52 -7.36
C GLU A 11 23.34 9.36 -7.49
N ALA A 12 23.12 8.52 -8.51
CA ALA A 12 24.23 7.89 -9.23
C ALA A 12 24.54 8.74 -10.47
N PRO A 13 25.78 9.25 -10.65
CA PRO A 13 26.17 9.92 -11.89
C PRO A 13 26.50 8.84 -12.93
N SER A 14 25.46 8.29 -13.55
CA SER A 14 25.59 7.31 -14.62
C SER A 14 24.82 7.80 -15.83
N GLN A 15 25.58 8.24 -16.83
CA GLN A 15 25.26 8.34 -18.26
C GLN A 15 23.81 7.93 -18.60
N GLU A 16 22.91 8.92 -18.70
CA GLU A 16 21.48 8.72 -18.90
C GLU A 16 21.18 8.01 -20.24
N ASN A 17 20.74 6.76 -20.15
CA ASN A 17 19.98 6.12 -21.21
C ASN A 17 18.58 6.75 -21.20
N GLY A 18 18.25 7.60 -22.18
CA GLY A 18 16.99 8.37 -22.21
C GLY A 18 15.69 7.57 -22.02
N SER A 19 15.71 6.25 -22.21
CA SER A 19 14.59 5.33 -21.98
C SER A 19 14.22 5.13 -20.50
N THR A 20 15.15 5.23 -19.55
CA THR A 20 14.84 5.07 -18.11
C THR A 20 14.12 6.31 -17.56
N SER A 21 14.48 7.50 -18.04
CA SER A 21 13.83 8.77 -17.67
C SER A 21 12.35 8.82 -18.07
N VAL A 22 12.02 8.37 -19.29
CA VAL A 22 10.61 8.33 -19.73
C VAL A 22 9.78 7.30 -18.98
N LEU A 23 10.35 6.15 -18.62
CA LEU A 23 9.65 5.14 -17.82
C LEU A 23 9.36 5.65 -16.40
N CYS A 24 10.36 6.22 -15.72
CA CYS A 24 10.17 6.83 -14.40
C CYS A 24 9.12 7.95 -14.45
N ARG A 25 9.18 8.83 -15.45
CA ARG A 25 8.20 9.90 -15.62
C ARG A 25 6.78 9.36 -15.89
N TRP A 26 6.66 8.31 -16.69
CA TRP A 26 5.37 7.65 -16.93
C TRP A 26 4.81 7.04 -15.64
N LEU A 27 5.64 6.40 -14.84
CA LEU A 27 5.26 5.85 -13.53
C LEU A 27 4.76 6.96 -12.60
N ASP A 28 5.52 8.05 -12.46
CA ASP A 28 5.15 9.18 -11.60
C ASP A 28 3.79 9.78 -11.99
N VAL A 29 3.57 10.02 -13.29
CA VAL A 29 2.30 10.55 -13.80
C VAL A 29 1.16 9.55 -13.57
N SER A 30 1.41 8.27 -13.81
CA SER A 30 0.39 7.22 -13.64
C SER A 30 -0.01 7.06 -12.19
N VAL A 31 0.96 7.03 -11.28
CA VAL A 31 0.71 6.96 -9.82
C VAL A 31 -0.05 8.20 -9.38
N ALA A 32 0.41 9.41 -9.71
CA ALA A 32 -0.26 10.65 -9.32
C ALA A 32 -1.70 10.73 -9.86
N ASN A 33 -1.94 10.20 -11.07
CA ASN A 33 -3.27 10.16 -11.66
C ASN A 33 -4.19 9.16 -10.95
N LEU A 34 -3.69 7.96 -10.62
CA LEU A 34 -4.43 6.94 -9.89
C LEU A 34 -4.72 7.38 -8.45
N THR A 35 -3.76 8.01 -7.77
CA THR A 35 -3.91 8.47 -6.38
C THR A 35 -4.51 9.88 -6.26
N SER A 36 -4.98 10.46 -7.37
CA SER A 36 -5.62 11.78 -7.36
C SER A 36 -6.94 11.77 -6.59
N THR A 37 -7.28 12.89 -5.95
CA THR A 37 -8.48 13.10 -5.11
C THR A 37 -9.78 12.56 -5.75
N ARG A 38 -9.87 12.61 -7.09
CA ARG A 38 -11.05 12.18 -7.86
C ARG A 38 -11.44 10.72 -7.67
N TYR A 39 -10.49 9.83 -7.36
CA TYR A 39 -10.75 8.40 -7.20
C TYR A 39 -10.89 7.97 -5.75
N TRP A 40 -10.58 8.83 -4.79
CA TRP A 40 -10.59 8.46 -3.37
C TRP A 40 -11.95 8.01 -2.88
N VAL A 41 -13.02 8.69 -3.31
CA VAL A 41 -14.39 8.26 -2.96
C VAL A 41 -14.66 6.84 -3.44
N ALA A 42 -14.25 6.50 -4.66
CA ALA A 42 -14.42 5.15 -5.22
C ALA A 42 -13.55 4.12 -4.47
N TYR A 43 -12.30 4.44 -4.16
CA TYR A 43 -11.44 3.54 -3.39
C TYR A 43 -11.97 3.28 -1.99
N LEU A 44 -12.41 4.33 -1.29
CA LEU A 44 -13.01 4.22 0.03
C LEU A 44 -14.28 3.38 0.00
N GLN A 45 -15.14 3.56 -1.03
CA GLN A 45 -16.32 2.72 -1.22
C GLN A 45 -15.95 1.25 -1.46
N VAL A 46 -14.95 0.97 -2.31
CA VAL A 46 -14.50 -0.40 -2.56
C VAL A 46 -13.95 -1.04 -1.29
N ILE A 47 -13.17 -0.31 -0.48
CA ILE A 47 -12.66 -0.79 0.80
C ILE A 47 -13.81 -1.01 1.79
N GLN A 48 -14.74 -0.05 1.88
CA GLN A 48 -15.91 -0.15 2.73
C GLN A 48 -16.70 -1.41 2.39
N GLU A 49 -17.05 -1.63 1.12
CA GLU A 49 -17.81 -2.81 0.72
C GLU A 49 -17.02 -4.12 0.87
N ALA A 50 -15.69 -4.07 0.80
CA ALA A 50 -14.85 -5.25 1.01
C ALA A 50 -14.73 -5.66 2.48
N VAL A 51 -14.72 -4.69 3.41
CA VAL A 51 -14.51 -4.94 4.86
C VAL A 51 -15.83 -4.92 5.64
N TRP A 52 -16.71 -3.98 5.33
CA TRP A 52 -18.00 -3.70 5.96
C TRP A 52 -19.10 -3.54 4.89
N PRO A 53 -19.62 -4.65 4.31
CA PRO A 53 -20.66 -4.56 3.29
C PRO A 53 -21.87 -3.78 3.82
N GLY A 54 -22.29 -2.73 3.10
CA GLY A 54 -23.36 -1.83 3.56
C GLY A 54 -23.03 -1.02 4.83
N GLY A 55 -21.75 -0.90 5.20
CA GLY A 55 -21.28 -0.13 6.35
C GLY A 55 -21.41 -0.81 7.71
N VAL A 56 -21.76 -2.10 7.76
CA VAL A 56 -21.92 -2.85 9.01
C VAL A 56 -20.81 -3.89 9.15
N LEU A 57 -20.18 -3.95 10.33
CA LEU A 57 -19.22 -4.99 10.64
C LEU A 57 -19.91 -6.35 10.73
N PRO A 58 -19.48 -7.35 9.92
CA PRO A 58 -20.03 -8.69 10.00
C PRO A 58 -19.89 -9.24 11.42
N ALA A 59 -20.97 -9.84 11.95
CA ALA A 59 -21.01 -10.38 13.30
C ALA A 59 -20.08 -11.60 13.51
N GLY A 60 -19.51 -12.14 12.44
CA GLY A 60 -18.60 -13.27 12.49
C GLY A 60 -17.81 -13.42 11.18
N PRO A 61 -16.83 -14.35 11.16
CA PRO A 61 -16.06 -14.65 9.97
C PRO A 61 -16.98 -15.08 8.83
N GLY A 62 -16.75 -14.52 7.65
CA GLY A 62 -17.49 -14.89 6.44
C GLY A 62 -17.26 -16.37 6.06
N PRO A 63 -18.05 -16.91 5.12
CA PRO A 63 -17.90 -18.28 4.65
C PRO A 63 -16.48 -18.51 4.13
N GLU A 64 -15.87 -19.61 4.53
CA GLU A 64 -14.51 -19.94 4.11
C GLU A 64 -14.48 -20.19 2.59
N ARG A 65 -13.58 -19.49 1.89
CA ARG A 65 -13.42 -19.67 0.44
C ARG A 65 -12.82 -21.04 0.15
N SER A 66 -13.38 -21.75 -0.83
CA SER A 66 -12.82 -23.01 -1.33
C SER A 66 -11.43 -22.78 -1.92
N GLN A 67 -10.58 -23.82 -1.91
CA GLN A 67 -9.23 -23.76 -2.50
C GLN A 67 -9.29 -23.40 -3.99
N GLN A 68 -10.25 -23.96 -4.72
CA GLN A 68 -10.46 -23.63 -6.13
C GLN A 68 -10.82 -22.15 -6.33
N GLN A 69 -11.69 -21.59 -5.49
CA GLN A 69 -12.06 -20.17 -5.58
C GLN A 69 -10.88 -19.25 -5.29
N LYS A 70 -10.04 -19.61 -4.31
CA LYS A 70 -8.81 -18.88 -3.99
C LYS A 70 -7.86 -18.85 -5.18
N GLU A 71 -7.60 -20.01 -5.79
CA GLU A 71 -6.68 -20.13 -6.94
C GLU A 71 -7.20 -19.38 -8.18
N LEU A 72 -8.49 -19.50 -8.50
CA LEU A 72 -9.09 -18.76 -9.63
C LEU A 72 -9.00 -17.24 -9.43
N THR A 73 -9.25 -16.77 -8.21
CA THR A 73 -9.16 -15.34 -7.89
C THR A 73 -7.71 -14.87 -7.95
N LYS A 74 -6.76 -15.68 -7.48
CA LYS A 74 -5.32 -15.42 -7.57
C LYS A 74 -4.87 -15.26 -9.01
N GLN A 75 -5.26 -16.18 -9.90
CA GLN A 75 -4.91 -16.10 -11.32
C GLN A 75 -5.48 -14.84 -11.98
N ARG A 76 -6.75 -14.51 -11.71
CA ARG A 76 -7.37 -13.28 -12.23
C ARG A 76 -6.67 -12.02 -11.72
N ALA A 77 -6.28 -12.00 -10.44
CA ALA A 77 -5.54 -10.88 -9.85
C ALA A 77 -4.16 -10.73 -10.50
N LEU A 78 -3.44 -11.84 -10.73
CA LEU A 78 -2.15 -11.84 -11.40
C LEU A 78 -2.24 -11.23 -12.80
N GLU A 79 -3.19 -11.70 -13.61
CA GLU A 79 -3.39 -11.13 -14.94
C GLU A 79 -3.76 -9.64 -14.89
N SER A 80 -4.54 -9.23 -13.90
CA SER A 80 -4.92 -7.82 -13.74
C SER A 80 -3.73 -6.95 -13.39
N LEU A 81 -2.85 -7.42 -12.48
CA LEU A 81 -1.60 -6.75 -12.12
C LEU A 81 -0.66 -6.63 -13.32
N MET A 82 -0.50 -7.70 -14.09
CA MET A 82 0.33 -7.71 -15.30
C MET A 82 -0.16 -6.73 -16.38
N ARG A 83 -1.44 -6.35 -16.38
CA ARG A 83 -2.01 -5.35 -17.32
C ARG A 83 -1.88 -3.91 -16.83
N LEU A 84 -1.41 -3.66 -15.60
CA LEU A 84 -1.28 -2.31 -15.05
C LEU A 84 -0.13 -1.52 -15.69
N VAL A 85 0.89 -2.22 -16.19
CA VAL A 85 2.06 -1.60 -16.80
C VAL A 85 2.10 -1.87 -18.30
N PRO A 86 2.76 -1.02 -19.10
CA PRO A 86 2.84 -1.16 -20.55
C PRO A 86 3.54 -2.46 -20.96
N ASP A 87 3.09 -3.06 -22.07
CA ASP A 87 3.67 -4.29 -22.63
C ASP A 87 5.17 -4.16 -22.94
N ALA A 88 5.65 -2.96 -23.23
CA ALA A 88 7.07 -2.65 -23.42
C ALA A 88 7.95 -3.09 -22.23
N ILE A 89 7.42 -3.11 -21.00
CA ILE A 89 8.15 -3.63 -19.83
C ILE A 89 8.27 -5.15 -19.89
N SER A 90 7.21 -5.85 -20.31
CA SER A 90 7.25 -7.30 -20.51
C SER A 90 8.20 -7.69 -21.64
N GLU A 91 8.31 -6.88 -22.70
CA GLU A 91 9.25 -7.10 -23.79
C GLU A 91 10.70 -6.89 -23.34
N LEU A 92 10.96 -5.92 -22.47
CA LEU A 92 12.29 -5.63 -21.93
C LEU A 92 12.77 -6.72 -20.96
N LEU A 93 11.90 -7.18 -20.05
CA LEU A 93 12.26 -8.18 -19.04
C LEU A 93 12.20 -9.61 -19.59
N GLY A 94 11.35 -9.86 -20.59
CA GLY A 94 10.95 -11.20 -21.04
C GLY A 94 9.75 -11.73 -20.25
N SER A 95 8.94 -12.58 -20.88
CA SER A 95 7.62 -13.00 -20.36
C SER A 95 7.67 -13.79 -19.05
N GLU A 96 8.63 -14.71 -18.91
CA GLU A 96 8.81 -15.55 -17.71
C GLU A 96 9.24 -14.74 -16.47
N PRO A 97 10.37 -14.01 -16.50
CA PRO A 97 10.79 -13.20 -15.34
C PRO A 97 9.79 -12.08 -15.01
N TYR A 98 9.10 -11.53 -16.01
CA TYR A 98 8.01 -10.57 -15.79
C TYR A 98 6.86 -11.19 -15.00
N ARG A 99 6.36 -12.35 -15.44
CA ARG A 99 5.30 -13.08 -14.74
C ARG A 99 5.71 -13.48 -13.32
N LEU A 100 6.94 -13.97 -13.13
CA LEU A 100 7.45 -14.37 -11.82
C LEU A 100 7.54 -13.18 -10.86
N SER A 101 7.92 -12.01 -11.37
CA SER A 101 7.97 -10.76 -10.60
C SER A 101 6.59 -10.38 -10.09
N TRP A 102 5.57 -10.38 -10.94
CA TRP A 102 4.19 -10.11 -10.53
C TRP A 102 3.61 -11.18 -9.61
N GLN A 103 3.99 -12.44 -9.81
CA GLN A 103 3.63 -13.52 -8.91
C GLN A 103 4.21 -13.30 -7.51
N THR A 104 5.47 -12.87 -7.42
CA THR A 104 6.14 -12.55 -6.14
C THR A 104 5.44 -11.39 -5.43
N VAL A 105 5.07 -10.34 -6.17
CA VAL A 105 4.28 -9.22 -5.64
C VAL A 105 2.91 -9.70 -5.12
N LEU A 106 2.21 -10.52 -5.90
CA LEU A 106 0.91 -11.07 -5.51
C LEU A 106 1.00 -12.02 -4.32
N ASP A 107 2.05 -12.84 -4.24
CA ASP A 107 2.30 -13.73 -3.11
C ASP A 107 2.64 -12.94 -1.84
N SER A 108 3.33 -11.80 -1.97
CA SER A 108 3.56 -10.88 -0.85
C SER A 108 2.26 -10.31 -0.29
N PHE A 109 1.30 -9.95 -1.15
CA PHE A 109 -0.04 -9.51 -0.73
C PHE A 109 -0.90 -10.63 -0.12
N GLN A 110 -0.53 -11.90 -0.31
CA GLN A 110 -1.20 -13.03 0.32
C GLN A 110 -0.55 -13.42 1.66
N ASP A 111 0.66 -12.93 1.95
CA ASP A 111 1.38 -13.24 3.17
C ASP A 111 0.80 -12.49 4.38
N PRO A 112 0.34 -13.19 5.43
CA PRO A 112 -0.28 -12.57 6.59
C PRO A 112 0.68 -11.75 7.44
N LEU A 113 1.98 -12.07 7.46
CA LEU A 113 3.00 -11.33 8.20
C LEU A 113 3.32 -10.01 7.51
N ILE A 114 3.50 -10.04 6.18
CA ILE A 114 3.69 -8.82 5.37
C ILE A 114 2.47 -7.92 5.52
N ASN A 115 1.26 -8.47 5.34
CA ASN A 115 0.02 -7.71 5.48
C ASN A 115 -0.15 -7.12 6.89
N ARG A 116 0.19 -7.88 7.93
CA ARG A 116 0.16 -7.36 9.31
C ARG A 116 1.09 -6.18 9.48
N HIS A 117 2.32 -6.28 8.96
CA HIS A 117 3.28 -5.17 9.03
C HIS A 117 2.78 -3.95 8.25
N LEU A 118 2.26 -4.16 7.03
CA LEU A 118 1.68 -3.10 6.21
C LEU A 118 0.57 -2.35 6.95
N VAL A 119 -0.34 -3.07 7.64
CA VAL A 119 -1.41 -2.44 8.42
C VAL A 119 -0.83 -1.57 9.54
N PHE A 120 0.16 -2.06 10.30
CA PHE A 120 0.79 -1.26 11.34
C PHE A 120 1.51 -0.02 10.78
N CYS A 121 2.22 -0.15 9.66
CA CYS A 121 2.84 1.01 9.01
C CYS A 121 1.80 2.04 8.54
N LEU A 122 0.67 1.60 7.99
CA LEU A 122 -0.41 2.51 7.60
C LEU A 122 -1.04 3.21 8.81
N LEU A 123 -1.24 2.48 9.91
CA LEU A 123 -1.75 3.06 11.15
C LEU A 123 -0.77 4.07 11.75
N ASP A 124 0.52 3.78 11.72
CA ASP A 124 1.59 4.69 12.18
C ASP A 124 1.56 6.01 11.39
N LEU A 125 1.52 5.91 10.05
CA LEU A 125 1.39 7.08 9.16
C LEU A 125 0.08 7.86 9.38
N LEU A 126 -1.03 7.18 9.67
CA LEU A 126 -2.30 7.83 9.98
C LEU A 126 -2.25 8.54 11.33
N LEU A 127 -1.60 7.94 12.34
CA LEU A 127 -1.43 8.55 13.65
C LEU A 127 -0.57 9.82 13.57
N ASP A 128 0.48 9.82 12.76
CA ASP A 128 1.30 11.02 12.50
C ASP A 128 0.45 12.19 11.96
N VAL A 129 -0.58 11.89 11.15
CA VAL A 129 -1.47 12.91 10.57
C VAL A 129 -2.58 13.31 11.54
N LEU A 130 -3.19 12.35 12.24
CA LEU A 130 -4.36 12.58 13.09
C LEU A 130 -4.00 13.12 14.47
N VAL A 131 -2.85 12.72 15.01
CA VAL A 131 -2.39 13.08 16.36
C VAL A 131 -0.91 13.40 16.29
N PRO A 132 -0.52 14.56 15.73
CA PRO A 132 0.89 14.94 15.62
C PRO A 132 1.59 15.05 16.98
N GLU A 133 0.83 15.35 18.05
CA GLU A 133 1.27 15.34 19.46
C GLU A 133 1.76 13.95 19.92
N ALA A 134 1.31 12.87 19.28
CA ALA A 134 1.73 11.51 19.63
C ALA A 134 3.20 11.24 19.32
N ALA A 135 3.85 12.06 18.50
CA ALA A 135 5.29 11.97 18.28
C ALA A 135 6.13 12.50 19.47
N ASP A 136 5.52 13.27 20.39
CA ASP A 136 6.21 13.79 21.57
C ASP A 136 6.26 12.75 22.68
N GLU A 137 7.46 12.29 23.06
CA GLU A 137 7.68 11.37 24.17
C GLU A 137 7.11 11.89 25.50
N ALA A 138 7.12 13.20 25.72
CA ALA A 138 6.58 13.79 26.95
C ALA A 138 5.04 13.68 26.98
N TRP A 139 4.39 13.92 25.85
CA TRP A 139 2.94 13.72 25.68
C TRP A 139 2.59 12.23 25.84
N GLN A 140 3.34 11.33 25.20
CA GLN A 140 3.15 9.89 25.33
C GLN A 140 3.24 9.44 26.80
N ARG A 141 4.28 9.90 27.53
CA ARG A 141 4.44 9.58 28.95
C ARG A 141 3.31 10.18 29.79
N ALA A 142 2.88 11.40 29.50
CA ALA A 142 1.79 12.06 30.23
C ALA A 142 0.45 11.31 30.05
N VAL A 143 0.11 10.90 28.83
CA VAL A 143 -1.10 10.13 28.53
C VAL A 143 -1.05 8.73 29.14
N LEU A 144 0.09 8.05 29.07
CA LEU A 144 0.25 6.71 29.66
C LEU A 144 0.19 6.72 31.19
N GLN A 145 0.70 7.78 31.83
CA GLN A 145 0.69 7.91 33.28
C GLN A 145 -0.64 8.45 33.82
N ASN A 146 -1.33 9.32 33.08
CA ASN A 146 -2.61 9.90 33.45
C ASN A 146 -3.58 9.85 32.26
N PRO A 147 -4.18 8.69 31.96
CA PRO A 147 -5.10 8.57 30.84
C PRO A 147 -6.28 9.53 31.05
N PRO A 148 -6.62 10.35 30.05
CA PRO A 148 -7.70 11.32 30.17
C PRO A 148 -9.01 10.59 30.48
N LYS A 149 -9.70 11.02 31.54
CA LYS A 149 -11.02 10.48 31.95
C LYS A 149 -12.09 10.64 30.87
N ASN A 150 -11.87 11.52 29.88
CA ASN A 150 -12.76 11.70 28.74
C ASN A 150 -11.93 11.95 27.47
N PRO A 151 -11.91 11.03 26.48
CA PRO A 151 -11.04 11.12 25.31
C PRO A 151 -11.44 12.21 24.31
N GLU A 152 -12.68 12.72 24.39
CA GLU A 152 -13.22 13.70 23.45
C GLU A 152 -12.62 15.11 23.61
N LYS A 153 -12.03 15.41 24.78
CA LYS A 153 -11.43 16.74 25.05
C LYS A 153 -10.00 16.91 24.52
N LEU A 154 -9.48 15.90 23.83
CA LEU A 154 -8.10 15.87 23.36
C LEU A 154 -7.97 16.26 21.87
N LEU A 155 -9.12 16.46 21.21
CA LEU A 155 -9.25 16.81 19.79
C LEU A 155 -9.64 18.28 19.57
N ASP A 156 -9.67 19.11 20.63
CA ASP A 156 -9.92 20.55 20.59
C ASP A 156 -8.63 21.37 20.72
#